data_AF-A0A934H5K3-F1
#
_entry.id   AF-A0A934H5K3-F1
#
_cell.length_a   1.000
_cell.length_b   1.000
_cell.length_c   1.000
_cell.angle_alpha   90.00
_cell.angle_beta   90.00
_cell.angle_gamma   90.00
#
_symmetry.space_group_name_H-M   'P 1'
#
loop_
_entity.id
_entity.type
_entity.pdbx_description
1 polymer ?
#
loop_
_entity_poly.entity_id
_entity_poly.type
_entity_poly.pdbx_seq_one_letter_code
_entity_poly.pdbx_strand_id
1 'polypeptide(L)'
;MDETQSERAMNIFILFAIVMWLGGFFSMKGLISLDKNSIFEMRQVVVPPTWLFYLCGAPKSGEFRPGSMTIGALRAQIAGVCMAIFSIALSIWKPTLELTVVGLGFCFLVPYFISLWVSKNRGLSVNRKKK
;
A
#
# COMPACT_ATOMS: atom_id res chain seq x y z
N MET A 1 -25.12 -0.26 19.81
CA MET A 1 -23.87 0.48 19.54
C MET A 1 -24.30 1.89 19.14
N ASP A 2 -23.90 2.92 19.88
CA ASP A 2 -24.26 4.31 19.57
C ASP A 2 -23.83 4.67 18.15
N GLU A 3 -24.72 5.31 17.38
CA GLU A 3 -24.44 5.75 16.00
C GLU A 3 -23.17 6.60 15.94
N THR A 4 -22.97 7.47 16.94
CA THR A 4 -21.79 8.32 17.10
C THR A 4 -20.48 7.54 17.23
N GLN A 5 -20.47 6.35 17.85
CA GLN A 5 -19.25 5.54 17.96
C GLN A 5 -18.92 4.83 16.65
N SER A 6 -19.93 4.38 15.92
CA SER A 6 -19.75 3.77 14.59
C SER A 6 -19.16 4.76 13.59
N GLU A 7 -19.64 6.00 13.59
CA GLU A 7 -19.12 7.06 12.72
C GLU A 7 -17.68 7.43 13.04
N ARG A 8 -17.32 7.52 14.33
CA ARG A 8 -15.94 7.78 14.75
C ARG A 8 -14.99 6.68 14.29
N ALA A 9 -15.38 5.41 14.44
CA ALA A 9 -14.58 4.28 13.98
C ALA A 9 -14.37 4.33 12.46
N MET A 10 -15.43 4.61 11.69
CA MET A 10 -15.35 4.78 10.24
C MET A 10 -14.40 5.92 9.84
N ASN A 11 -14.52 7.08 10.48
CA ASN A 11 -13.64 8.23 10.20
C ASN A 11 -12.17 7.90 10.49
N ILE A 12 -11.89 7.13 11.55
CA ILE A 12 -10.54 6.65 11.86
C ILE A 12 -10.02 5.72 10.76
N PHE A 13 -10.83 4.76 10.30
CA PHE A 13 -10.41 3.83 9.24
C PHE A 13 -10.18 4.53 7.90
N ILE A 14 -11.04 5.48 7.52
CA ILE A 14 -10.85 6.30 6.31
C ILE A 14 -9.58 7.14 6.43
N LEU A 15 -9.37 7.81 7.56
CA LEU A 15 -8.17 8.61 7.78
C LEU A 15 -6.91 7.74 7.70
N PHE A 16 -6.95 6.56 8.31
CA PHE A 16 -5.84 5.61 8.25
C PHE A 16 -5.58 5.10 6.83
N ALA A 17 -6.63 4.82 6.06
CA ALA A 17 -6.53 4.44 4.64
C ALA A 17 -5.85 5.53 3.81
N ILE A 18 -6.25 6.80 4.01
CA ILE A 18 -5.65 7.96 3.34
C ILE A 18 -4.18 8.11 3.73
N VAL A 19 -3.86 8.01 5.02
CA VAL A 19 -2.47 8.12 5.52
C VAL A 19 -1.59 7.01 4.96
N MET A 20 -2.07 5.77 4.90
CA MET A 20 -1.31 4.67 4.27
C MET A 20 -1.09 4.90 2.78
N TRP A 21 -2.13 5.33 2.06
CA TRP A 21 -2.05 5.57 0.64
C TRP A 21 -1.08 6.72 0.31
N LEU A 22 -1.22 7.85 1.00
CA LEU A 22 -0.31 9.00 0.86
C LEU A 22 1.10 8.67 1.34
N GLY A 23 1.23 7.92 2.44
CA GLY A 23 2.51 7.45 2.97
C GLY A 23 3.26 6.61 1.92
N GLY A 24 2.57 5.69 1.25
CA GLY A 24 3.13 4.95 0.11
C GLY A 24 3.52 5.87 -1.05
N PHE A 25 2.66 6.83 -1.41
CA PHE A 25 2.93 7.79 -2.48
C PHE A 25 4.15 8.68 -2.21
N PHE A 26 4.31 9.17 -1.00
CA PHE A 26 5.43 10.05 -0.62
C PHE A 26 6.70 9.28 -0.25
N SER A 27 6.60 8.02 0.20
CA SER A 27 7.78 7.17 0.47
C SER A 27 8.69 7.04 -0.74
N MET A 28 8.11 7.09 -1.94
CA MET A 28 8.80 7.14 -3.22
C MET A 28 9.67 8.39 -3.43
N LYS A 29 9.28 9.54 -2.87
CA LYS A 29 10.06 10.79 -2.92
C LYS A 29 11.19 10.80 -1.89
N GLY A 30 11.02 10.09 -0.78
CA GLY A 30 12.00 9.98 0.31
C GLY A 30 13.11 8.93 0.11
N LEU A 31 13.08 8.17 -1.00
CA LEU A 31 14.07 7.13 -1.30
C LEU A 31 15.49 7.66 -1.56
N ILE A 32 15.68 8.98 -1.61
CA ILE A 32 17.00 9.61 -1.74
C ILE A 32 17.78 9.58 -0.40
N SER A 33 17.18 9.31 0.77
CA SER A 33 17.94 9.38 2.05
C SER A 33 17.70 8.30 3.11
N LEU A 34 16.81 7.32 2.92
CA LEU A 34 16.48 6.38 3.98
C LEU A 34 17.42 5.17 4.04
N ASP A 35 18.52 5.34 4.77
CA ASP A 35 19.14 4.46 5.79
C ASP A 35 19.38 2.95 5.53
N LYS A 36 20.65 2.54 5.67
CA LYS A 36 21.21 1.20 5.36
C LYS A 36 20.60 0.02 6.14
N ASN A 37 19.68 0.27 7.06
CA ASN A 37 19.03 -0.72 7.93
C ASN A 37 17.58 -1.10 7.56
N SER A 38 16.98 -0.52 6.51
CA SER A 38 15.64 -0.95 6.08
C SER A 38 15.66 -2.35 5.44
N ILE A 39 14.68 -3.19 5.76
CA ILE A 39 14.48 -4.54 5.21
C ILE A 39 14.67 -4.54 3.69
N PHE A 40 15.64 -5.31 3.20
CA PHE A 40 16.13 -5.33 1.80
C PHE A 40 15.00 -5.44 0.76
N GLU A 41 13.94 -6.17 1.12
CA GLU A 41 12.75 -6.41 0.29
C GLU A 41 11.92 -5.14 0.03
N MET A 42 11.85 -4.20 0.99
CA MET A 42 11.04 -2.97 0.84
C MET A 42 11.65 -1.96 -0.13
N ARG A 43 12.95 -2.08 -0.44
CA ARG A 43 13.67 -1.20 -1.40
C ARG A 43 13.63 -1.70 -2.83
N GLN A 44 13.21 -2.94 -3.07
CA GLN A 44 13.19 -3.48 -4.42
C GLN A 44 12.22 -2.66 -5.28
N VAL A 45 12.71 -2.20 -6.43
CA VAL A 45 11.93 -1.43 -7.39
C VAL A 45 11.24 -2.41 -8.33
N VAL A 46 9.94 -2.28 -8.45
CA VAL A 46 9.07 -3.09 -9.28
C VAL A 46 8.33 -2.21 -10.27
N VAL A 47 7.94 -2.79 -11.40
CA VAL A 47 7.00 -2.15 -12.34
C VAL A 47 5.65 -2.85 -12.20
N PRO A 48 4.71 -2.30 -11.42
CA PRO A 48 3.38 -2.88 -11.30
C PRO A 48 2.65 -2.91 -12.66
N PRO A 49 1.68 -3.82 -12.86
CA PRO A 49 0.82 -3.80 -14.04
C PRO A 49 0.04 -2.49 -14.13
N THR A 50 -0.32 -2.08 -15.34
CA THR A 50 -0.89 -0.75 -15.62
C THR A 50 -2.15 -0.43 -14.82
N TRP A 51 -3.04 -1.41 -14.62
CA TRP A 51 -4.25 -1.23 -13.80
C TRP A 51 -3.92 -0.91 -12.34
N LEU A 52 -2.89 -1.55 -11.80
CA LEU A 52 -2.42 -1.34 -10.42
C LEU A 52 -1.70 -0.01 -10.31
N PHE A 53 -0.98 0.39 -11.37
CA PHE A 53 -0.36 1.71 -11.46
C PHE A 53 -1.40 2.85 -11.39
N TYR A 54 -2.54 2.73 -12.09
CA TYR A 54 -3.61 3.74 -12.01
C TYR A 54 -4.21 3.88 -10.61
N LEU A 55 -4.31 2.77 -9.90
CA LEU A 55 -4.88 2.70 -8.54
C LEU A 55 -3.91 3.24 -7.47
N CYS A 56 -2.63 2.92 -7.63
CA CYS A 56 -1.58 3.22 -6.69
C CYS A 56 -1.02 4.63 -6.89
N GLY A 57 -0.94 5.12 -8.14
CA GLY A 57 -0.32 6.39 -8.47
C GLY A 57 1.18 6.38 -8.14
N ALA A 58 2.04 6.27 -9.16
CA ALA A 58 3.48 6.39 -8.93
C ALA A 58 3.97 7.81 -9.25
N PRO A 59 4.73 8.46 -8.35
CA PRO A 59 5.43 9.68 -8.72
C PRO A 59 6.50 9.36 -9.77
N LYS A 60 6.60 10.20 -10.81
CA LYS A 60 7.69 10.11 -11.79
C LYS A 60 9.01 10.44 -11.07
N SER A 61 9.86 9.44 -10.89
CA SER A 61 11.27 9.66 -10.53
C SER A 61 12.09 9.82 -11.80
N GLY A 62 13.06 10.75 -11.80
CA GLY A 62 14.02 10.90 -12.91
C GLY A 62 15.06 9.78 -12.97
N GLU A 63 15.22 9.01 -11.89
CA GLU A 63 16.24 7.96 -11.76
C GLU A 63 15.76 6.57 -12.22
N PHE A 64 14.45 6.34 -12.22
CA PHE A 64 13.85 5.05 -12.55
C PHE A 64 12.88 5.16 -13.73
N ARG A 65 12.59 4.04 -14.41
CA ARG A 65 11.64 4.01 -15.52
C ARG A 65 10.27 4.56 -15.06
N PRO A 66 9.60 5.41 -15.86
CA PRO A 66 8.25 5.87 -15.54
C PRO A 66 7.33 4.70 -15.21
N GLY A 67 6.61 4.81 -14.10
CA GLY A 67 5.73 3.73 -13.62
C GLY A 67 6.38 2.73 -12.67
N SER A 68 7.68 2.85 -12.37
CA SER A 68 8.32 2.05 -11.33
C SER A 68 7.94 2.54 -9.92
N MET A 69 7.84 1.63 -8.96
CA MET A 69 7.73 1.96 -7.55
C MET A 69 8.40 0.93 -6.65
N THR A 70 8.69 1.28 -5.40
CA THR A 70 9.18 0.29 -4.45
C THR A 70 8.07 -0.65 -4.00
N ILE A 71 8.42 -1.87 -3.66
CA ILE A 71 7.49 -2.86 -3.07
C ILE A 71 6.84 -2.28 -1.81
N GLY A 72 7.59 -1.56 -0.99
CA GLY A 72 7.04 -0.89 0.20
C GLY A 72 5.95 0.11 -0.14
N ALA A 73 6.20 1.00 -1.12
CA ALA A 73 5.23 1.99 -1.59
C ALA A 73 3.98 1.31 -2.18
N LEU A 74 4.19 0.30 -3.03
CA LEU A 74 3.11 -0.47 -3.64
C LEU A 74 2.23 -1.13 -2.56
N ARG A 75 2.85 -1.79 -1.58
CA ARG A 75 2.14 -2.47 -0.49
C ARG A 75 1.33 -1.48 0.35
N ALA A 76 1.92 -0.34 0.72
CA ALA A 76 1.23 0.69 1.50
C ALA A 76 0.04 1.29 0.75
N GLN A 77 0.18 1.56 -0.56
CA GLN A 77 -0.90 2.07 -1.39
C GLN A 77 -2.04 1.06 -1.54
N ILE A 78 -1.74 -0.21 -1.84
CA ILE A 78 -2.77 -1.25 -1.92
C ILE A 78 -3.46 -1.44 -0.57
N ALA A 79 -2.71 -1.44 0.54
CA ALA A 79 -3.28 -1.52 1.88
C ALA A 79 -4.23 -0.36 2.15
N GLY A 80 -3.85 0.87 1.77
CA GLY A 80 -4.74 2.04 1.83
C GLY A 80 -6.03 1.84 1.04
N VAL A 81 -5.96 1.31 -0.19
CA VAL A 81 -7.16 1.02 -0.99
C VAL A 81 -8.02 -0.06 -0.34
N CYS A 82 -7.43 -1.18 0.10
CA CYS A 82 -8.15 -2.25 0.78
C CYS A 82 -8.88 -1.72 2.04
N MET A 83 -8.18 -0.91 2.85
CA MET A 83 -8.76 -0.28 4.05
C MET A 83 -9.91 0.68 3.71
N ALA A 84 -9.79 1.46 2.62
CA ALA A 84 -10.87 2.35 2.17
C ALA A 84 -12.12 1.55 1.75
N ILE A 85 -11.93 0.51 0.92
CA ILE A 85 -13.02 -0.39 0.50
C ILE A 85 -13.66 -1.06 1.71
N PHE A 86 -12.85 -1.55 2.65
CA PHE A 86 -13.33 -2.17 3.87
C PHE A 86 -14.12 -1.20 4.74
N SER A 87 -13.66 0.05 4.89
CA SER A 87 -14.40 1.08 5.63
C SER A 87 -15.75 1.40 5.00
N ILE A 88 -15.86 1.41 3.67
CA ILE A 88 -17.14 1.58 2.97
C ILE A 88 -18.03 0.35 3.19
N ALA A 89 -17.46 -0.86 3.14
CA ALA A 89 -18.23 -2.08 3.41
C ALA A 89 -18.78 -2.13 4.85
N LEU A 90 -18.00 -1.65 5.83
CA LEU A 90 -18.44 -1.53 7.23
C LEU A 90 -19.63 -0.58 7.39
N SER A 91 -19.69 0.52 6.63
CA SER A 91 -20.80 1.48 6.74
C SER A 91 -22.13 0.92 6.22
N ILE A 92 -22.06 0.03 5.22
CA ILE A 92 -23.23 -0.58 4.60
C ILE A 92 -23.69 -1.82 5.38
N TRP A 93 -22.77 -2.73 5.72
CA TRP A 93 -23.14 -4.06 6.19
C TRP A 93 -23.10 -4.22 7.71
N LYS A 94 -22.38 -3.35 8.44
CA LYS A 94 -22.22 -3.37 9.90
C LYS A 94 -21.97 -4.79 10.46
N PRO A 95 -20.89 -5.47 10.03
CA PRO A 95 -20.63 -6.87 10.39
C PRO A 95 -20.32 -7.04 11.89
N THR A 96 -20.32 -8.29 12.35
CA THR A 96 -19.91 -8.63 13.72
C THR A 96 -18.43 -8.29 13.97
N LEU A 97 -18.04 -8.21 15.25
CA LEU A 97 -16.66 -7.92 15.62
C LEU A 97 -15.67 -8.95 15.04
N GLU A 98 -16.02 -10.22 15.06
CA GLU A 98 -15.20 -11.32 14.52
C GLU A 98 -14.95 -11.14 13.01
N LEU A 99 -16.01 -10.87 12.25
CA LEU A 99 -15.92 -10.57 10.82
C LEU A 99 -15.10 -9.30 10.55
N THR A 100 -15.18 -8.31 11.44
CA THR A 100 -14.39 -7.08 11.33
C THR A 100 -12.90 -7.35 11.50
N VAL A 101 -12.52 -8.16 12.48
CA VAL A 101 -11.10 -8.56 12.72
C VAL A 101 -10.57 -9.36 11.54
N VAL A 102 -11.35 -10.32 11.03
CA VAL A 102 -10.98 -11.11 9.85
C VAL A 102 -10.80 -10.19 8.62
N GLY A 103 -11.73 -9.26 8.41
CA GLY A 103 -11.67 -8.29 7.31
C GLY A 103 -10.43 -7.38 7.39
N LEU A 104 -10.07 -6.90 8.58
CA LEU A 104 -8.81 -6.17 8.80
C LEU A 104 -7.59 -7.02 8.46
N GLY A 105 -7.57 -8.29 8.87
CA GLY A 105 -6.51 -9.24 8.49
C GLY A 105 -6.37 -9.37 6.98
N PHE A 106 -7.48 -9.50 6.26
CA PHE A 106 -7.49 -9.52 4.80
C PHE A 106 -6.95 -8.23 4.18
N CYS A 107 -7.26 -7.06 4.75
CA CYS A 107 -6.76 -5.77 4.27
C CYS A 107 -5.23 -5.65 4.33
N PHE A 108 -4.55 -6.44 5.16
CA PHE A 108 -3.08 -6.49 5.23
C PHE A 108 -2.46 -7.66 4.46
N LEU A 109 -3.13 -8.82 4.47
CA LEU A 109 -2.66 -10.01 3.76
C LEU A 109 -2.73 -9.85 2.24
N VAL A 110 -3.82 -9.28 1.71
CA VAL A 110 -3.98 -9.08 0.26
C VAL A 110 -2.87 -8.20 -0.33
N PRO A 111 -2.57 -7.01 0.21
CA PRO A 111 -1.43 -6.21 -0.23
C PRO A 111 -0.10 -6.95 -0.12
N TYR A 112 0.10 -7.76 0.93
CA TYR A 112 1.32 -8.53 1.11
C TYR A 112 1.51 -9.55 -0.03
N PHE A 113 0.50 -10.39 -0.31
CA PHE A 113 0.57 -11.37 -1.39
C PHE A 113 0.68 -10.72 -2.77
N ILE A 114 -0.05 -9.64 -3.04
CA ILE A 114 0.07 -8.90 -4.30
C ILE A 114 1.50 -8.35 -4.43
N SER A 115 2.07 -7.78 -3.37
CA SER A 115 3.43 -7.25 -3.38
C SER A 115 4.49 -8.33 -3.66
N LEU A 116 4.33 -9.52 -3.08
CA LEU A 116 5.19 -10.68 -3.34
C LEU A 116 5.06 -11.17 -4.79
N TRP A 117 3.83 -11.27 -5.30
CA TRP A 117 3.58 -11.70 -6.68
C TRP A 117 4.17 -10.71 -7.70
N VAL A 118 4.00 -9.41 -7.46
CA VAL A 118 4.61 -8.36 -8.29
C VAL A 118 6.14 -8.42 -8.20
N SER A 119 6.70 -8.62 -7.01
CA SER A 119 8.16 -8.78 -6.81
C SER A 119 8.74 -9.93 -7.63
N LYS A 120 8.12 -11.11 -7.54
CA LYS A 120 8.58 -12.33 -8.19
C LYS A 120 8.53 -12.23 -9.72
N ASN A 121 7.49 -11.59 -10.26
CA ASN A 121 7.24 -11.57 -11.71
C ASN A 121 7.75 -10.31 -12.42
N ARG A 122 7.94 -9.20 -11.69
CA ARG A 122 8.23 -7.87 -12.26
C ARG A 122 9.29 -7.09 -11.48
N GLY A 123 10.03 -7.77 -10.61
CA GLY A 123 11.19 -7.23 -9.91
C GLY A 123 12.27 -6.79 -10.87
N LEU A 124 12.62 -5.51 -10.85
CA LEU A 124 13.84 -5.04 -11.50
C LEU A 124 14.98 -5.27 -10.50
N SER A 125 15.87 -6.21 -10.79
CA SER A 125 17.18 -6.23 -10.12
C SER A 125 17.85 -4.90 -10.43
N VAL A 126 18.04 -4.07 -9.40
CA VAL A 126 18.89 -2.89 -9.49
C VAL A 126 20.29 -3.41 -9.76
N ASN A 127 20.63 -3.52 -11.04
CA ASN A 127 21.97 -3.87 -11.47
C ASN A 127 22.86 -2.73 -10.99
N ARG A 128 23.52 -2.93 -9.83
CA ARG A 128 24.54 -2.03 -9.31
C ARG A 128 25.62 -1.98 -10.39
N LYS A 129 25.53 -1.02 -11.30
CA LYS A 129 26.69 -0.61 -12.09
C LYS A 129 27.68 -0.08 -11.05
N LYS A 130 28.62 -0.95 -10.67
CA LYS A 130 29.86 -0.56 -10.01
C LYS A 130 30.47 0.54 -10.87
N LYS A 131 30.49 1.76 -10.35
CA LYS A 131 31.43 2.79 -10.77
C LYS A 131 32.55 2.76 -9.74
#